data_AF-A0A8J7XFT5-F1
#
_entry.id   AF-A0A8J7XFT5-F1
#
_cell.length_a   1.000
_cell.length_b   1.000
_cell.length_c   1.000
_cell.angle_alpha   90.00
_cell.angle_beta   90.00
_cell.angle_gamma   90.00
#
_symmetry.space_group_name_H-M   'P 1'
#
loop_
_entity.id
_entity.type
_entity.pdbx_description
1 polymer ?
#
loop_
_entity_poly.entity_id
_entity_poly.type
_entity_poly.pdbx_seq_one_letter_code
_entity_poly.pdbx_strand_id
1 'polypeptide(L)'
;MNPLMRKLYTEEEIREKIEKYKKEHEDFKAGEYHVLMISSTYALALLFEILQNNECSKYYLEKVIEEWNLHPGKHFHWAYLNALEKLGKAERALEEILSTPRSFGIETLAYFYREAGKKNESILLFSGLAVHAFELSETRSSFWRPHYLQKASNLWERAECKELADSYNMRALQTWNEVRDSLDRKLCLIEEAWLHEEVAYIHERAQRFDEALRYYEKAQAEYETAHKKEPTSVQANHCDGDWNRYYGFFSLQIPDLSYIDLPLDSYEENDLRRMRYRFLTLKQKARAI
;
A
#
# COMPACT_ATOMS: atom_id res chain seq x y z
N MET A 1 -5.35 14.37 -1.04
CA MET A 1 -4.50 13.68 -0.05
C MET A 1 -5.19 13.57 1.32
N ASN A 2 -5.11 12.40 1.96
CA ASN A 2 -5.57 12.18 3.34
C ASN A 2 -4.82 13.08 4.35
N PRO A 3 -5.51 13.85 5.23
CA PRO A 3 -4.86 14.73 6.21
C PRO A 3 -3.89 14.06 7.17
N LEU A 4 -4.03 12.74 7.40
CA LEU A 4 -3.09 11.97 8.20
C LEU A 4 -1.70 11.87 7.56
N MET A 5 -1.60 11.84 6.23
CA MET A 5 -0.31 11.68 5.54
C MET A 5 0.65 12.80 5.87
N ARG A 6 0.15 14.03 5.98
CA ARG A 6 0.97 15.18 6.40
C ARG A 6 1.52 15.03 7.82
N LYS A 7 0.81 14.35 8.72
CA LYS A 7 1.26 14.13 10.11
C LYS A 7 2.34 13.04 10.21
N LEU A 8 2.60 12.32 9.13
CA LEU A 8 3.65 11.30 9.12
C LEU A 8 5.04 11.90 9.02
N TYR A 9 5.15 13.13 8.52
CA TYR A 9 6.39 13.79 8.21
C TYR A 9 6.58 15.07 9.03
N THR A 10 7.82 15.42 9.29
CA THR A 10 8.17 16.80 9.65
C THR A 10 8.45 17.61 8.39
N GLU A 11 8.32 18.93 8.45
CA GLU A 11 8.65 19.78 7.30
C GLU A 11 10.14 19.67 6.92
N GLU A 12 11.02 19.55 7.92
CA GLU A 12 12.46 19.36 7.70
C GLU A 12 12.75 18.03 6.99
N GLU A 13 12.15 16.93 7.46
CA GLU A 13 12.29 15.61 6.82
C GLU A 13 11.88 15.66 5.34
N ILE A 14 10.80 16.38 5.01
CA ILE A 14 10.37 16.50 3.61
C ILE A 14 11.37 17.30 2.79
N ARG A 15 11.92 18.40 3.35
CA ARG A 15 12.93 19.22 2.65
C ARG A 15 14.20 18.42 2.39
N GLU A 16 14.70 17.70 3.38
CA GLU A 16 15.87 16.82 3.25
C GLU A 16 15.63 15.74 2.18
N LYS A 17 14.44 15.11 2.19
CA LYS A 17 14.06 14.12 1.16
C LYS A 17 13.96 14.72 -0.23
N ILE A 18 13.39 15.92 -0.38
CA ILE A 18 13.32 16.60 -1.68
C ILE A 18 14.72 16.83 -2.25
N GLU A 19 15.67 17.32 -1.44
CA GLU A 19 17.03 17.57 -1.91
C GLU A 19 17.76 16.27 -2.26
N LYS A 20 17.60 15.21 -1.44
CA LYS A 20 18.11 13.86 -1.75
C LYS A 20 17.55 13.35 -3.09
N TYR A 21 16.23 13.40 -3.28
CA TYR A 21 15.56 12.82 -4.45
C TYR A 21 15.85 13.61 -5.73
N LYS A 22 16.03 14.94 -5.63
CA LYS A 22 16.51 15.76 -6.76
C LYS A 22 17.91 15.34 -7.20
N LYS A 23 18.82 15.14 -6.24
CA LYS A 23 20.19 14.68 -6.55
C LYS A 23 20.17 13.30 -7.22
N GLU A 24 19.45 12.35 -6.62
CA GLU A 24 19.31 10.99 -7.16
C GLU A 24 18.65 10.99 -8.55
N HIS A 25 17.67 11.87 -8.79
CA HIS A 25 17.07 12.05 -10.12
C HIS A 25 18.10 12.44 -11.18
N GLU A 26 18.98 13.41 -10.90
CA GLU A 26 20.04 13.80 -11.84
C GLU A 26 21.07 12.67 -12.06
N ASP A 27 21.42 11.93 -10.99
CA ASP A 27 22.32 10.77 -11.10
C ASP A 27 21.69 9.66 -11.97
N PHE A 28 20.39 9.37 -11.80
CA PHE A 28 19.66 8.40 -12.61
C PHE A 28 19.52 8.84 -14.06
N LYS A 29 19.29 10.12 -14.30
CA LYS A 29 19.23 10.70 -15.64
C LYS A 29 20.57 10.58 -16.36
N ALA A 30 21.67 10.90 -15.68
CA ALA A 30 23.02 10.76 -16.23
C ALA A 30 23.39 9.30 -16.53
N GLY A 31 22.90 8.36 -15.73
CA GLY A 31 23.08 6.92 -15.92
C GLY A 31 22.06 6.24 -16.83
N GLU A 32 21.13 6.98 -17.45
CA GLU A 32 20.02 6.46 -18.26
C GLU A 32 19.13 5.42 -17.55
N TYR A 33 19.03 5.50 -16.21
CA TYR A 33 18.20 4.62 -15.38
C TYR A 33 16.74 5.09 -15.37
N HIS A 34 16.07 5.03 -16.52
CA HIS A 34 14.73 5.58 -16.74
C HIS A 34 13.66 5.12 -15.75
N VAL A 35 13.76 3.88 -15.26
CA VAL A 35 12.85 3.32 -14.26
C VAL A 35 12.98 4.06 -12.92
N LEU A 36 14.22 4.22 -12.44
CA LEU A 36 14.51 4.89 -11.16
C LEU A 36 14.25 6.39 -11.26
N MET A 37 14.50 6.98 -12.43
CA MET A 37 14.20 8.37 -12.74
C MET A 37 12.70 8.66 -12.60
N ILE A 38 11.81 7.87 -13.20
CA ILE A 38 10.36 8.07 -13.05
C ILE A 38 9.91 7.91 -11.60
N SER A 39 10.43 6.89 -10.91
CA SER A 39 10.10 6.66 -9.50
C SER A 39 10.51 7.85 -8.61
N SER A 40 11.71 8.42 -8.84
CA SER A 40 12.18 9.60 -8.10
C SER A 40 11.37 10.85 -8.45
N THR A 41 11.04 11.07 -9.72
CA THR A 41 10.19 12.18 -10.18
C THR A 41 8.78 12.10 -9.57
N TYR A 42 8.17 10.92 -9.57
CA TYR A 42 6.85 10.73 -8.95
C TYR A 42 6.89 10.96 -7.45
N ALA A 43 7.92 10.46 -6.75
CA ALA A 43 8.07 10.71 -5.32
C ALA A 43 8.29 12.19 -4.99
N LEU A 44 9.03 12.94 -5.81
CA LEU A 44 9.13 14.40 -5.68
C LEU A 44 7.74 15.05 -5.76
N ALA A 45 6.90 14.62 -6.71
CA ALA A 45 5.54 15.13 -6.83
C ALA A 45 4.71 14.90 -5.55
N LEU A 46 4.84 13.73 -4.93
CA LEU A 46 4.17 13.40 -3.67
C LEU A 46 4.69 14.26 -2.51
N LEU A 47 6.01 14.43 -2.38
CA LEU A 47 6.63 15.24 -1.33
C LEU A 47 6.17 16.71 -1.41
N PHE A 48 6.10 17.27 -2.62
CA PHE A 48 5.55 18.61 -2.83
C PHE A 48 4.04 18.70 -2.53
N GLU A 49 3.27 17.64 -2.81
CA GLU A 49 1.86 17.58 -2.41
C GLU A 49 1.70 17.57 -0.88
N ILE A 50 2.57 16.87 -0.16
CA ILE A 50 2.58 16.88 1.32
C ILE A 50 2.86 18.30 1.85
N LEU A 51 3.77 19.04 1.21
CA LEU A 51 4.04 20.46 1.51
C LEU A 51 2.93 21.42 1.04
N GLN A 52 1.89 20.92 0.38
CA GLN A 52 0.82 21.71 -0.24
C GLN A 52 1.34 22.68 -1.31
N ASN A 53 2.49 22.38 -1.91
CA ASN A 53 3.02 23.09 -3.06
C ASN A 53 2.46 22.44 -4.34
N ASN A 54 1.23 22.79 -4.67
CA ASN A 54 0.49 22.23 -5.81
C ASN A 54 1.16 22.50 -7.16
N GLU A 55 1.85 23.64 -7.29
CA GLU A 55 2.55 24.00 -8.53
C GLU A 55 3.73 23.06 -8.79
N CYS A 56 4.61 22.88 -7.80
CA CYS A 56 5.72 21.94 -7.93
C CYS A 56 5.24 20.49 -8.04
N SER A 57 4.22 20.10 -7.26
CA SER A 57 3.64 18.76 -7.37
C SER A 57 3.15 18.49 -8.79
N LYS A 58 2.33 19.39 -9.35
CA LYS A 58 1.83 19.30 -10.72
C LYS A 58 2.98 19.23 -11.75
N TYR A 59 3.99 20.07 -11.62
CA TYR A 59 5.16 20.07 -12.50
C TYR A 59 5.82 18.69 -12.55
N TYR A 60 6.06 18.05 -11.40
CA TYR A 60 6.68 16.73 -11.36
C TYR A 60 5.76 15.61 -11.87
N LEU A 61 4.44 15.71 -11.66
CA LEU A 61 3.48 14.76 -12.27
C LEU A 61 3.49 14.86 -13.81
N GLU A 62 3.56 16.07 -14.34
CA GLU A 62 3.67 16.29 -15.79
C GLU A 62 4.99 15.73 -16.33
N LYS A 63 6.09 15.88 -15.58
CA LYS A 63 7.38 15.27 -15.94
C LYS A 63 7.32 13.74 -15.99
N VAL A 64 6.63 13.08 -15.06
CA VAL A 64 6.42 11.62 -15.12
C VAL A 64 5.76 11.21 -16.45
N ILE A 65 4.76 11.97 -16.89
CA ILE A 65 4.05 11.70 -18.14
C ILE A 65 4.95 11.98 -19.36
N GLU A 66 5.72 13.07 -19.35
CA GLU A 66 6.67 13.40 -20.42
C GLU A 66 7.70 12.28 -20.61
N GLU A 67 8.35 11.87 -19.53
CA GLU A 67 9.37 10.81 -19.55
C GLU A 67 8.80 9.48 -20.05
N TRP A 68 7.59 9.12 -19.60
CA TRP A 68 6.89 7.94 -20.08
C TRP A 68 6.70 7.94 -21.61
N ASN A 69 6.31 9.08 -22.19
CA ASN A 69 6.08 9.18 -23.64
C ASN A 69 7.40 9.21 -24.44
N LEU A 70 8.49 9.70 -23.85
CA LEU A 70 9.81 9.74 -24.50
C LEU A 70 10.46 8.35 -24.57
N HIS A 71 10.15 7.47 -23.61
CA HIS A 71 10.79 6.16 -23.50
C HIS A 71 9.76 5.01 -23.29
N PRO A 72 8.83 4.82 -24.23
CA PRO A 72 7.77 3.82 -24.09
C PRO A 72 8.35 2.41 -23.86
N GLY A 73 7.79 1.70 -22.89
CA GLY A 73 8.20 0.32 -22.54
C GLY A 73 9.43 0.19 -21.64
N LYS A 74 10.06 1.30 -21.22
CA LYS A 74 11.23 1.30 -20.32
C LYS A 74 10.92 1.64 -18.85
N HIS A 75 9.67 1.53 -18.41
CA HIS A 75 9.21 2.10 -17.13
C HIS A 75 8.24 1.23 -16.34
N PHE A 76 8.20 1.45 -15.02
CA PHE A 76 7.11 0.95 -14.18
C PHE A 76 5.82 1.74 -14.43
N HIS A 77 4.73 1.02 -14.69
CA HIS A 77 3.49 1.62 -15.14
C HIS A 77 2.71 2.34 -14.01
N TRP A 78 2.95 1.97 -12.74
CA TRP A 78 2.19 2.50 -11.60
C TRP A 78 2.36 4.02 -11.39
N ALA A 79 3.59 4.53 -11.50
CA ALA A 79 3.87 5.96 -11.32
C ALA A 79 3.18 6.80 -12.41
N TYR A 80 3.16 6.30 -13.64
CA TYR A 80 2.48 6.93 -14.77
C TYR A 80 0.97 6.98 -14.57
N LEU A 81 0.34 5.85 -14.24
CA LEU A 81 -1.10 5.80 -14.02
C LEU A 81 -1.54 6.70 -12.85
N ASN A 82 -0.79 6.68 -11.75
CA ASN A 82 -1.09 7.53 -10.60
C ASN A 82 -0.86 9.02 -10.92
N ALA A 83 0.13 9.35 -11.76
CA ALA A 83 0.32 10.72 -12.22
C ALA A 83 -0.85 11.21 -13.08
N LEU A 84 -1.36 10.36 -13.98
CA LEU A 84 -2.55 10.66 -14.76
C LEU A 84 -3.77 10.88 -13.86
N GLU A 85 -4.00 9.98 -12.91
CA GLU A 85 -5.08 10.07 -11.94
C GLU A 85 -5.06 11.40 -11.16
N LYS A 86 -3.91 11.73 -10.55
CA LYS A 86 -3.72 12.98 -9.80
C LYS A 86 -3.90 14.25 -10.63
N LEU A 87 -3.66 14.16 -11.94
CA LEU A 87 -3.89 15.26 -12.88
C LEU A 87 -5.32 15.30 -13.44
N GLY A 88 -6.24 14.48 -12.91
CA GLY A 88 -7.63 14.40 -13.34
C GLY A 88 -7.83 13.71 -14.69
N LYS A 89 -6.88 12.86 -15.11
CA LYS A 89 -6.86 12.17 -16.41
C LYS A 89 -7.15 10.66 -16.25
N ALA A 90 -8.10 10.31 -15.38
CA ALA A 90 -8.43 8.92 -15.07
C ALA A 90 -8.93 8.12 -16.29
N GLU A 91 -9.68 8.75 -17.21
CA GLU A 91 -10.11 8.09 -18.46
C GLU A 91 -8.91 7.65 -19.32
N ARG A 92 -7.91 8.53 -19.48
CA ARG A 92 -6.67 8.20 -20.20
C ARG A 92 -5.90 7.08 -19.50
N ALA A 93 -5.86 7.07 -18.18
CA ALA A 93 -5.22 6.00 -17.42
C ALA A 93 -5.93 4.66 -17.64
N LEU A 94 -7.27 4.67 -17.67
CA LEU A 94 -8.06 3.48 -17.99
C LEU A 94 -7.82 2.99 -19.43
N GLU A 95 -7.72 3.89 -20.40
CA GLU A 95 -7.38 3.53 -21.79
C GLU A 95 -6.01 2.84 -21.89
N GLU A 96 -5.01 3.32 -21.16
CA GLU A 96 -3.69 2.69 -21.10
C GLU A 96 -3.75 1.28 -20.52
N ILE A 97 -4.54 1.07 -19.47
CA ILE A 97 -4.71 -0.25 -18.86
C ILE A 97 -5.36 -1.22 -19.85
N LEU A 98 -6.39 -0.77 -20.57
CA LEU A 98 -7.13 -1.58 -21.54
C LEU A 98 -6.31 -1.88 -22.80
N SER A 99 -5.38 -1.00 -23.19
CA SER A 99 -4.48 -1.22 -24.32
C SER A 99 -3.33 -2.19 -23.98
N THR A 100 -3.00 -2.34 -22.70
CA THR A 100 -1.90 -3.22 -22.22
C THR A 100 -2.34 -4.14 -21.05
N PRO A 101 -3.37 -4.99 -21.24
CA PRO A 101 -4.03 -5.71 -20.14
C PRO A 101 -3.14 -6.71 -19.41
N ARG A 102 -2.01 -7.14 -20.00
CA ARG A 102 -1.05 -8.06 -19.34
C ARG A 102 -0.14 -7.35 -18.34
N SER A 103 -0.07 -6.02 -18.37
CA SER A 103 0.83 -5.23 -17.53
C SER A 103 0.20 -4.84 -16.19
N PHE A 104 -1.10 -5.09 -16.00
CA PHE A 104 -1.86 -4.59 -14.84
C PHE A 104 -2.69 -5.68 -14.17
N GLY A 105 -2.78 -5.60 -12.84
CA GLY A 105 -3.70 -6.43 -12.07
C GLY A 105 -5.15 -5.98 -12.25
N ILE A 106 -6.09 -6.93 -12.10
CA ILE A 106 -7.54 -6.65 -12.15
C ILE A 106 -7.96 -5.63 -11.07
N GLU A 107 -7.26 -5.60 -9.93
CA GLU A 107 -7.47 -4.59 -8.88
C GLU A 107 -7.21 -3.16 -9.37
N THR A 108 -6.13 -2.95 -10.13
CA THR A 108 -5.81 -1.65 -10.76
C THR A 108 -6.88 -1.27 -11.78
N LEU A 109 -7.33 -2.23 -12.59
CA LEU A 109 -8.42 -2.00 -13.54
C LEU A 109 -9.72 -1.59 -12.83
N ALA A 110 -10.10 -2.30 -11.76
CA ALA A 110 -11.30 -2.00 -10.97
C ALA A 110 -11.24 -0.61 -10.32
N TYR A 111 -10.05 -0.20 -9.87
CA TYR A 111 -9.80 1.16 -9.37
C TYR A 111 -10.02 2.20 -10.46
N PHE A 112 -9.37 2.05 -11.62
CA PHE A 112 -9.46 3.06 -12.68
C PHE A 112 -10.82 3.12 -13.39
N TYR A 113 -11.60 2.03 -13.39
CA TYR A 113 -13.02 2.12 -13.76
C TYR A 113 -13.76 3.10 -12.84
N ARG A 114 -13.52 3.05 -11.52
CA ARG A 114 -14.15 3.98 -10.57
C ARG A 114 -13.74 5.41 -10.80
N GLU A 115 -12.44 5.66 -10.89
CA GLU A 115 -11.90 7.01 -11.06
C GLU A 115 -12.34 7.64 -12.40
N ALA A 116 -12.62 6.82 -13.41
CA ALA A 116 -13.21 7.25 -14.68
C ALA A 116 -14.76 7.35 -14.64
N GLY A 117 -15.39 7.30 -13.46
CA GLY A 117 -16.85 7.41 -13.30
C GLY A 117 -17.66 6.16 -13.69
N LYS A 118 -17.01 5.05 -14.02
CA LYS A 118 -17.63 3.77 -14.43
C LYS A 118 -17.85 2.87 -13.21
N LYS A 119 -18.76 3.33 -12.34
CA LYS A 119 -18.98 2.77 -11.01
C LYS A 119 -19.45 1.30 -11.04
N ASN A 120 -20.35 0.94 -11.94
CA ASN A 120 -20.95 -0.40 -11.97
C ASN A 120 -19.92 -1.47 -12.35
N GLU A 121 -19.04 -1.16 -13.31
CA GLU A 121 -17.94 -2.01 -13.74
C GLU A 121 -16.93 -2.20 -12.61
N SER A 122 -16.60 -1.13 -11.88
CA SER A 122 -15.76 -1.20 -10.69
C SER A 122 -16.35 -2.13 -9.62
N ILE A 123 -17.64 -2.00 -9.31
CA ILE A 123 -18.33 -2.84 -8.33
C ILE A 123 -18.29 -4.32 -8.74
N LEU A 124 -18.58 -4.61 -10.02
CA LEU A 124 -18.56 -5.99 -10.53
C LEU A 124 -17.16 -6.61 -10.38
N LEU A 125 -16.11 -5.88 -10.76
CA LEU A 125 -14.73 -6.37 -10.67
C LEU A 125 -14.29 -6.58 -9.21
N PHE A 126 -14.58 -5.63 -8.31
CA PHE A 126 -14.27 -5.79 -6.89
C PHE A 126 -15.04 -6.96 -6.26
N SER A 127 -16.30 -7.18 -6.64
CA SER A 127 -17.09 -8.33 -6.19
C SER A 127 -16.47 -9.66 -6.64
N GLY A 128 -16.07 -9.76 -7.91
CA GLY A 128 -15.39 -10.94 -8.44
C GLY A 128 -14.06 -11.22 -7.74
N LEU A 129 -13.27 -10.18 -7.50
CA LEU A 129 -12.03 -10.28 -6.73
C LEU A 129 -12.26 -10.72 -5.28
N ALA A 130 -13.34 -10.26 -4.65
CA ALA A 130 -13.69 -10.66 -3.28
C ALA A 130 -14.04 -12.15 -3.19
N VAL A 131 -14.80 -12.67 -4.17
CA VAL A 131 -15.09 -14.12 -4.28
C VAL A 131 -13.80 -14.91 -4.50
N HIS A 132 -12.92 -14.45 -5.39
CA HIS A 132 -11.65 -15.13 -5.60
C HIS A 132 -10.74 -15.13 -4.36
N ALA A 133 -10.69 -14.02 -3.61
CA ALA A 133 -9.98 -13.96 -2.34
C ALA A 133 -10.56 -14.94 -1.32
N PHE A 134 -11.89 -15.11 -1.29
CA PHE A 134 -12.52 -16.14 -0.47
C PHE A 134 -12.13 -17.56 -0.89
N GLU A 135 -12.12 -17.89 -2.18
CA GLU A 135 -11.66 -19.20 -2.68
C GLU A 135 -10.20 -19.49 -2.30
N LEU A 136 -9.34 -18.48 -2.37
CA LEU A 136 -7.95 -18.58 -1.90
C LEU A 136 -7.87 -18.86 -0.40
N SER A 137 -8.79 -18.32 0.40
CA SER A 137 -8.84 -18.59 1.84
C SER A 137 -9.16 -20.05 2.16
N GLU A 138 -9.92 -20.74 1.31
CA GLU A 138 -10.31 -22.14 1.51
C GLU A 138 -9.29 -23.15 0.94
N THR A 139 -8.42 -22.71 0.04
CA THR A 139 -7.46 -23.59 -0.67
C THR A 139 -6.02 -23.44 -0.22
N ARG A 140 -5.67 -22.34 0.46
CA ARG A 140 -4.31 -22.07 0.97
C ARG A 140 -4.13 -22.65 2.37
N SER A 141 -2.89 -22.61 2.87
CA SER A 141 -2.59 -23.03 4.25
C SER A 141 -3.42 -22.26 5.26
N SER A 142 -3.66 -22.88 6.42
CA SER A 142 -4.42 -22.28 7.53
C SER A 142 -3.83 -20.93 7.96
N PHE A 143 -2.51 -20.76 7.84
CA PHE A 143 -1.81 -19.51 8.07
C PHE A 143 -2.36 -18.34 7.23
N TRP A 144 -2.58 -18.53 5.93
CA TRP A 144 -2.99 -17.43 5.04
C TRP A 144 -4.49 -17.15 5.04
N ARG A 145 -5.29 -18.09 5.54
CA ARG A 145 -6.76 -17.99 5.56
C ARG A 145 -7.29 -16.68 6.16
N PRO A 146 -6.90 -16.24 7.37
CA PRO A 146 -7.41 -14.98 7.94
C PRO A 146 -7.08 -13.77 7.06
N HIS A 147 -5.90 -13.72 6.44
CA HIS A 147 -5.50 -12.62 5.56
C HIS A 147 -6.33 -12.55 4.29
N TYR A 148 -6.61 -13.69 3.65
CA TYR A 148 -7.45 -13.73 2.45
C TYR A 148 -8.92 -13.40 2.76
N LEU A 149 -9.43 -13.82 3.92
CA LEU A 149 -10.76 -13.40 4.39
C LEU A 149 -10.81 -11.89 4.64
N GLN A 150 -9.77 -11.30 5.23
CA GLN A 150 -9.68 -9.85 5.41
C GLN A 150 -9.54 -9.10 4.07
N LYS A 151 -8.77 -9.66 3.12
CA LYS A 151 -8.71 -9.14 1.75
C LYS A 151 -10.10 -9.15 1.10
N ALA A 152 -10.85 -10.24 1.22
CA ALA A 152 -12.22 -10.32 0.70
C ALA A 152 -13.14 -9.27 1.36
N SER A 153 -13.00 -9.06 2.68
CA SER A 153 -13.72 -8.00 3.41
C SER A 153 -13.44 -6.61 2.83
N ASN A 154 -12.16 -6.25 2.63
CA ASN A 154 -11.76 -4.98 2.05
C ASN A 154 -12.29 -4.80 0.61
N LEU A 155 -12.30 -5.87 -0.18
CA LEU A 155 -12.81 -5.84 -1.56
C LEU A 155 -14.34 -5.69 -1.61
N TRP A 156 -15.08 -6.33 -0.69
CA TRP A 156 -16.52 -6.13 -0.57
C TRP A 156 -16.89 -4.71 -0.14
N GLU A 157 -16.09 -4.08 0.72
CA GLU A 157 -16.28 -2.67 1.05
C GLU A 157 -16.05 -1.78 -0.16
N ARG A 158 -14.99 -2.05 -0.96
CA ARG A 158 -14.80 -1.34 -2.24
C ARG A 158 -15.98 -1.59 -3.18
N ALA A 159 -16.55 -2.79 -3.21
CA ALA A 159 -17.76 -3.09 -3.97
C ALA A 159 -19.06 -2.50 -3.36
N GLU A 160 -18.96 -1.68 -2.31
CA GLU A 160 -20.09 -1.04 -1.62
C GLU A 160 -21.09 -2.02 -0.98
N CYS A 161 -20.64 -3.24 -0.67
CA CYS A 161 -21.45 -4.26 0.00
C CYS A 161 -21.01 -4.41 1.46
N LYS A 162 -21.46 -3.48 2.31
CA LYS A 162 -21.06 -3.41 3.72
C LYS A 162 -21.37 -4.68 4.52
N GLU A 163 -22.54 -5.27 4.32
CA GLU A 163 -22.96 -6.49 5.04
C GLU A 163 -21.99 -7.66 4.80
N LEU A 164 -21.56 -7.84 3.55
CA LEU A 164 -20.55 -8.85 3.22
C LEU A 164 -19.19 -8.46 3.79
N ALA A 165 -18.79 -7.19 3.65
CA ALA A 165 -17.53 -6.72 4.22
C ALA A 165 -17.42 -7.04 5.72
N ASP A 166 -18.46 -6.72 6.51
CA ASP A 166 -18.51 -6.97 7.95
C ASP A 166 -18.51 -8.48 8.25
N SER A 167 -19.30 -9.28 7.52
CA SER A 167 -19.32 -10.74 7.66
C SER A 167 -17.95 -11.38 7.41
N TYR A 168 -17.25 -10.98 6.35
CA TYR A 168 -15.92 -11.50 6.02
C TYR A 168 -14.85 -11.09 7.05
N ASN A 169 -14.93 -9.87 7.59
CA ASN A 169 -14.03 -9.45 8.68
C ASN A 169 -14.23 -10.32 9.94
N MET A 170 -15.47 -10.58 10.32
CA MET A 170 -15.77 -11.44 11.48
C MET A 170 -15.25 -12.86 11.28
N ARG A 171 -15.33 -13.40 10.06
CA ARG A 171 -14.73 -14.70 9.71
C ARG A 171 -13.19 -14.67 9.76
N ALA A 172 -12.55 -13.60 9.30
CA ALA A 172 -11.11 -13.43 9.41
C ALA A 172 -10.66 -13.43 10.88
N LEU A 173 -11.37 -12.69 11.73
CA LEU A 173 -11.13 -12.64 13.17
C LEU A 173 -11.34 -13.99 13.85
N GLN A 174 -12.42 -14.70 13.53
CA GLN A 174 -12.66 -16.05 14.05
C GLN A 174 -11.51 -16.99 13.66
N THR A 175 -11.15 -17.01 12.39
CA THR A 175 -10.09 -17.87 11.87
C THR A 175 -8.75 -17.55 12.53
N TRP A 176 -8.42 -16.27 12.72
CA TRP A 176 -7.21 -15.89 13.45
C TRP A 176 -7.17 -16.49 14.86
N ASN A 177 -8.27 -16.42 15.60
CA ASN A 177 -8.35 -16.99 16.95
C ASN A 177 -8.20 -18.52 16.96
N GLU A 178 -8.57 -19.20 15.88
CA GLU A 178 -8.41 -20.66 15.74
C GLU A 178 -6.95 -21.06 15.46
N VAL A 179 -6.19 -20.24 14.73
CA VAL A 179 -4.85 -20.62 14.24
C VAL A 179 -3.68 -19.98 15.00
N ARG A 180 -3.91 -18.90 15.75
CA ARG A 180 -2.83 -18.09 16.37
C ARG A 180 -1.88 -18.88 17.30
N ASP A 181 -2.38 -19.93 17.94
CA ASP A 181 -1.63 -20.73 18.91
C ASP A 181 -0.96 -21.96 18.27
N SER A 182 -1.16 -22.17 16.96
CA SER A 182 -0.66 -23.33 16.22
C SER A 182 -0.27 -22.95 14.78
N LEU A 183 0.56 -21.91 14.64
CA LEU A 183 1.09 -21.52 13.33
C LEU A 183 1.94 -22.68 12.77
N ASP A 184 1.62 -23.12 11.56
CA ASP A 184 2.29 -24.22 10.85
C ASP A 184 3.61 -23.78 10.20
N ARG A 185 4.03 -22.54 10.45
CA ARG A 185 5.22 -21.91 9.87
C ARG A 185 6.03 -21.19 10.95
N LYS A 186 7.34 -21.34 10.86
CA LYS A 186 8.29 -20.50 11.59
C LYS A 186 8.52 -19.21 10.82
N LEU A 187 8.36 -18.07 11.48
CA LEU A 187 8.57 -16.75 10.93
C LEU A 187 9.90 -16.17 11.45
N CYS A 188 10.54 -15.33 10.65
CA CYS A 188 11.60 -14.45 11.14
C CYS A 188 10.99 -13.14 11.67
N LEU A 189 11.80 -12.33 12.37
CA LEU A 189 11.31 -11.13 13.08
C LEU A 189 10.52 -10.16 12.18
N ILE A 190 10.97 -9.96 10.93
CA ILE A 190 10.27 -9.05 10.01
C ILE A 190 8.93 -9.64 9.52
N GLU A 191 8.86 -10.95 9.33
CA GLU A 191 7.62 -11.63 8.97
C GLU A 191 6.62 -11.69 10.14
N GLU A 192 7.11 -11.81 11.38
CA GLU A 192 6.30 -11.66 12.59
C GLU A 192 5.71 -10.25 12.68
N ALA A 193 6.52 -9.22 12.38
CA ALA A 193 6.06 -7.84 12.37
C ALA A 193 4.92 -7.61 11.36
N TRP A 194 5.07 -8.14 10.14
CA TRP A 194 4.03 -8.08 9.11
C TRP A 194 2.75 -8.82 9.54
N LEU A 195 2.89 -10.01 10.13
CA LEU A 195 1.76 -10.78 10.65
C LEU A 195 1.01 -9.99 11.72
N HIS A 196 1.71 -9.45 12.71
CA HIS A 196 1.09 -8.69 13.78
C HIS A 196 0.43 -7.41 13.27
N GLU A 197 0.98 -6.74 12.27
CA GLU A 197 0.35 -5.57 11.64
C GLU A 197 -0.98 -5.94 10.94
N GLU A 198 -1.00 -7.05 10.19
CA GLU A 198 -2.20 -7.56 9.54
C GLU A 198 -3.28 -7.96 10.55
N VAL A 199 -2.88 -8.66 11.62
CA VAL A 199 -3.78 -9.08 12.69
C VAL A 199 -4.36 -7.89 13.43
N ALA A 200 -3.54 -6.88 13.72
CA ALA A 200 -4.00 -5.63 14.30
C ALA A 200 -5.08 -4.98 13.42
N TYR A 201 -4.89 -4.97 12.10
CA TYR A 201 -5.87 -4.43 11.17
C TYR A 201 -7.20 -5.21 11.20
N ILE A 202 -7.16 -6.55 11.29
CA ILE A 202 -8.38 -7.38 11.44
C ILE A 202 -9.17 -6.96 12.70
N HIS A 203 -8.46 -6.78 13.83
CA HIS A 203 -9.07 -6.31 15.08
C HIS A 203 -9.60 -4.88 14.98
N GLU A 204 -8.86 -3.97 14.34
CA GLU A 204 -9.26 -2.58 14.10
C GLU A 204 -10.58 -2.52 13.33
N ARG A 205 -10.68 -3.33 12.27
CA ARG A 205 -11.88 -3.45 11.42
C ARG A 205 -13.07 -4.03 12.16
N ALA A 206 -12.83 -4.91 13.14
CA ALA A 206 -13.84 -5.43 14.04
C ALA A 206 -14.18 -4.48 15.21
N GLN A 207 -13.66 -3.25 15.20
CA GLN A 207 -13.82 -2.24 16.27
C GLN A 207 -13.28 -2.69 17.65
N ARG A 208 -12.34 -3.64 17.66
CA ARG A 208 -11.64 -4.11 18.86
C ARG A 208 -10.34 -3.33 19.05
N PHE A 209 -10.47 -2.05 19.38
CA PHE A 209 -9.33 -1.11 19.33
C PHE A 209 -8.24 -1.41 20.36
N ASP A 210 -8.58 -1.96 21.53
CA ASP A 210 -7.59 -2.33 22.54
C ASP A 210 -6.73 -3.51 22.05
N GLU A 211 -7.33 -4.54 21.47
CA GLU A 211 -6.59 -5.64 20.86
C GLU A 211 -5.80 -5.18 19.63
N ALA A 212 -6.38 -4.31 18.79
CA ALA A 212 -5.68 -3.74 17.64
C ALA A 212 -4.43 -2.97 18.08
N LEU A 213 -4.54 -2.13 19.11
CA LEU A 213 -3.42 -1.39 19.67
C LEU A 213 -2.32 -2.34 20.14
N ARG A 214 -2.67 -3.38 20.90
CA ARG A 214 -1.71 -4.38 21.39
C ARG A 214 -0.95 -5.08 20.27
N TYR A 215 -1.62 -5.42 19.17
CA TYR A 215 -0.94 -6.05 18.03
C TYR A 215 -0.09 -5.04 17.25
N TYR A 216 -0.53 -3.80 17.09
CA TYR A 216 0.32 -2.76 16.49
C TYR A 216 1.58 -2.47 17.33
N GLU A 217 1.47 -2.45 18.65
CA GLU A 217 2.64 -2.29 19.54
C GLU A 217 3.63 -3.46 19.41
N LYS A 218 3.13 -4.70 19.27
CA LYS A 218 3.97 -5.87 18.97
C LYS A 218 4.68 -5.73 17.62
N ALA A 219 3.94 -5.40 16.57
CA ALA A 219 4.49 -5.20 15.23
C ALA A 219 5.59 -4.13 15.25
N GLN A 220 5.37 -3.00 15.90
CA GLN A 220 6.38 -1.96 16.05
C GLN A 220 7.64 -2.47 16.75
N ALA A 221 7.49 -3.17 17.88
CA ALA A 221 8.62 -3.72 18.62
C ALA A 221 9.45 -4.72 17.78
N GLU A 222 8.78 -5.52 16.96
CA GLU A 222 9.41 -6.48 16.06
C GLU A 222 10.12 -5.80 14.88
N TYR A 223 9.52 -4.79 14.23
CA TYR A 223 10.21 -3.96 13.23
C TYR A 223 11.48 -3.35 13.82
N GLU A 224 11.36 -2.68 14.97
CA GLU A 224 12.51 -2.03 15.63
C GLU A 224 13.61 -3.05 16.00
N THR A 225 13.23 -4.26 16.37
CA THR A 225 14.19 -5.32 16.70
C THR A 225 14.84 -5.88 15.44
N ALA A 226 14.06 -6.12 14.38
CA ALA A 226 14.54 -6.67 13.11
C ALA A 226 15.56 -5.74 12.46
N HIS A 227 15.26 -4.44 12.37
CA HIS A 227 16.17 -3.44 11.79
C HIS A 227 17.45 -3.26 12.61
N LYS A 228 17.41 -3.44 13.94
CA LYS A 228 18.60 -3.37 14.81
C LYS A 228 19.46 -4.63 14.79
N LYS A 229 18.85 -5.82 14.75
CA LYS A 229 19.56 -7.10 14.98
C LYS A 229 19.83 -7.89 13.70
N GLU A 230 18.98 -7.77 12.70
CA GLU A 230 19.03 -8.60 11.49
C GLU A 230 18.83 -7.80 10.19
N PRO A 231 19.53 -6.67 9.96
CA PRO A 231 19.26 -5.78 8.83
C PRO A 231 19.40 -6.48 7.46
N THR A 232 20.36 -7.40 7.30
CA THR A 232 20.50 -8.20 6.07
C THR A 232 19.33 -9.16 5.87
N SER A 233 18.81 -9.76 6.95
CA SER A 233 17.63 -10.63 6.92
C SER A 233 16.40 -9.82 6.52
N VAL A 234 16.26 -8.60 7.04
CA VAL A 234 15.16 -7.70 6.66
C VAL A 234 15.18 -7.41 5.17
N GLN A 235 16.35 -7.04 4.62
CA GLN A 235 16.49 -6.78 3.18
C GLN A 235 16.18 -8.03 2.35
N ALA A 236 16.73 -9.19 2.74
CA ALA A 236 16.49 -10.45 2.05
C ALA A 236 15.00 -10.83 2.05
N ASN A 237 14.29 -10.66 3.17
CA ASN A 237 12.87 -11.00 3.25
C ASN A 237 11.98 -9.99 2.48
N HIS A 238 12.38 -8.72 2.38
CA HIS A 238 11.69 -7.77 1.52
C HIS A 238 11.85 -8.10 0.02
N CYS A 239 13.01 -8.64 -0.37
CA CYS A 239 13.28 -9.03 -1.76
C CYS A 239 12.69 -10.42 -2.12
N ASP A 240 12.96 -11.42 -1.28
CA ASP A 240 12.77 -12.84 -1.59
C ASP A 240 11.72 -13.53 -0.70
N GLY A 241 11.27 -12.85 0.37
CA GLY A 241 10.26 -13.36 1.31
C GLY A 241 8.82 -13.10 0.85
N ASP A 242 7.87 -13.20 1.79
CA ASP A 242 6.45 -12.97 1.49
C ASP A 242 6.02 -11.50 1.43
N TRP A 243 6.98 -10.56 1.37
CA TRP A 243 6.70 -9.14 1.29
C TRP A 243 5.72 -8.81 0.16
N ASN A 244 5.89 -9.38 -1.03
CA ASN A 244 4.97 -9.14 -2.15
C ASN A 244 3.51 -9.49 -1.80
N ARG A 245 3.29 -10.52 -0.97
CA ARG A 245 1.94 -10.90 -0.53
C ARG A 245 1.41 -9.93 0.53
N TYR A 246 2.24 -9.59 1.53
CA TYR A 246 1.87 -8.61 2.57
C TYR A 246 1.63 -7.22 1.99
N TYR A 247 2.48 -6.74 1.08
CA TYR A 247 2.28 -5.51 0.32
C TYR A 247 0.93 -5.48 -0.41
N GLY A 248 0.55 -6.60 -1.02
CA GLY A 248 -0.77 -6.77 -1.62
C GLY A 248 -1.92 -6.65 -0.62
N PHE A 249 -1.74 -7.04 0.64
CA PHE A 249 -2.72 -6.79 1.69
C PHE A 249 -2.68 -5.34 2.17
N PHE A 250 -1.51 -4.81 2.53
CA PHE A 250 -1.33 -3.45 3.03
C PHE A 250 -1.84 -2.38 2.05
N SER A 251 -1.61 -2.55 0.75
CA SER A 251 -2.11 -1.63 -0.30
C SER A 251 -3.64 -1.58 -0.40
N LEU A 252 -4.35 -2.60 0.09
CA LEU A 252 -5.81 -2.57 0.19
C LEU A 252 -6.30 -1.88 1.47
N GLN A 253 -5.47 -1.87 2.52
CA GLN A 253 -5.81 -1.41 3.86
C GLN A 253 -5.49 0.06 4.11
N ILE A 254 -4.42 0.55 3.47
CA ILE A 254 -3.90 1.90 3.63
C ILE A 254 -4.25 2.69 2.37
N PRO A 255 -5.16 3.68 2.48
CA PRO A 255 -5.38 4.65 1.42
C PRO A 255 -4.08 5.36 1.08
N ASP A 256 -3.77 5.47 -0.21
CA ASP A 256 -2.59 6.16 -0.72
C ASP A 256 -1.25 5.67 -0.12
N LEU A 257 -1.04 4.34 -0.06
CA LEU A 257 0.19 3.72 0.45
C LEU A 257 1.49 4.31 -0.15
N SER A 258 1.42 4.90 -1.35
CA SER A 258 2.56 5.59 -1.99
C SER A 258 3.10 6.80 -1.23
N TYR A 259 2.34 7.41 -0.29
CA TYR A 259 2.88 8.42 0.63
C TYR A 259 3.53 7.83 1.87
N ILE A 260 3.56 6.51 2.00
CA ILE A 260 4.23 5.83 3.12
C ILE A 260 5.44 5.08 2.60
N ASP A 261 5.26 4.34 1.50
CA ASP A 261 6.28 3.51 0.87
C ASP A 261 6.90 4.27 -0.31
N LEU A 262 7.79 5.22 0.00
CA LEU A 262 8.49 5.98 -1.03
C LEU A 262 9.63 5.14 -1.62
N PRO A 263 9.84 5.16 -2.94
CA PRO A 263 10.70 4.21 -3.64
C PRO A 263 12.20 4.33 -3.35
N LEU A 264 12.68 5.45 -2.78
CA LEU A 264 14.10 5.65 -2.43
C LEU A 264 14.32 5.76 -0.92
N ASP A 265 13.27 5.48 -0.13
CA ASP A 265 13.37 5.35 1.31
C ASP A 265 13.85 3.94 1.65
N SER A 266 14.51 3.82 2.80
CA SER A 266 14.85 2.50 3.34
C SER A 266 13.60 1.75 3.79
N TYR A 267 13.67 0.41 3.81
CA TYR A 267 12.60 -0.41 4.37
C TYR A 267 12.27 -0.02 5.82
N GLU A 268 13.28 0.35 6.63
CA GLU A 268 13.08 0.83 8.00
C GLU A 268 12.21 2.07 8.05
N GLU A 269 12.52 3.08 7.25
CA GLU A 269 11.73 4.31 7.18
C GLU A 269 10.28 4.01 6.79
N ASN A 270 10.08 3.15 5.78
CA ASN A 270 8.75 2.82 5.27
C ASN A 270 7.93 2.00 6.30
N ASP A 271 8.55 1.02 6.98
CA ASP A 271 7.91 0.23 8.04
C ASP A 271 7.52 1.10 9.25
N LEU A 272 8.44 1.91 9.76
CA LEU A 272 8.18 2.78 10.91
C LEU A 272 7.13 3.85 10.59
N ARG A 273 7.14 4.38 9.37
CA ARG A 273 6.12 5.33 8.90
C ARG A 273 4.75 4.67 8.76
N ARG A 274 4.71 3.43 8.26
CA ARG A 274 3.47 2.64 8.19
C ARG A 274 2.89 2.43 9.58
N MET A 275 3.71 2.06 10.56
CA MET A 275 3.28 1.95 11.96
C MET A 275 2.76 3.27 12.53
N ARG A 276 3.46 4.39 12.30
CA ARG A 276 2.99 5.73 12.70
C ARG A 276 1.60 6.03 12.13
N TYR A 277 1.36 5.68 10.86
CA TYR A 277 0.05 5.81 10.24
C TYR A 277 -1.02 4.95 10.93
N ARG A 278 -0.71 3.69 11.25
CA ARG A 278 -1.63 2.80 11.98
C ARG A 278 -2.06 3.40 13.33
N PHE A 279 -1.10 3.85 14.15
CA PHE A 279 -1.41 4.45 15.45
C PHE A 279 -2.24 5.72 15.35
N LEU A 280 -1.93 6.60 14.39
CA LEU A 280 -2.71 7.83 14.17
C LEU A 280 -4.13 7.53 13.72
N THR A 281 -4.30 6.54 12.84
CA THR A 281 -5.62 6.10 12.35
C THR A 281 -6.44 5.51 13.49
N LEU A 282 -5.86 4.62 14.29
CA LEU A 282 -6.51 3.99 15.43
C LEU A 282 -6.98 5.05 16.45
N LYS A 283 -6.11 6.02 16.77
CA LYS A 283 -6.42 7.14 17.67
C LYS A 283 -7.56 8.00 17.15
N GLN A 284 -7.67 8.21 15.84
CA GLN A 284 -8.78 8.95 15.25
C GLN A 284 -10.09 8.16 15.34
N LYS A 285 -10.07 6.87 15.02
CA LYS A 285 -11.26 6.00 15.07
C LYS A 285 -11.79 5.84 16.49
N ALA A 286 -10.91 5.63 17.47
CA ALA A 286 -11.29 5.51 18.88
C ALA A 286 -11.93 6.77 19.48
N ARG A 287 -11.72 7.95 18.87
CA ARG A 287 -12.34 9.22 19.27
C ARG A 287 -13.71 9.48 18.62
N ALA A 288 -14.05 8.72 17.59
CA ALA A 288 -15.27 8.90 16.80
C ALA A 288 -16.46 8.09 17.33
N ILE A 289 -16.26 7.37 18.44
CA ILE A 289 -17.24 6.54 19.16
C ILE A 289 -17.54 7.22 20.49
#